data_AF-A0A218QB10-F1
#
_entry.id   AF-A0A218QB10-F1
#
_cell.length_a   1.000
_cell.length_b   1.000
_cell.length_c   1.000
_cell.angle_alpha   90.00
_cell.angle_beta   90.00
_cell.angle_gamma   90.00
#
_symmetry.space_group_name_H-M   'P 1'
#
loop_
_entity.id
_entity.type
_entity.pdbx_description
1 polymer ?
#
loop_
_entity_poly.entity_id
_entity_poly.type
_entity_poly.pdbx_seq_one_letter_code
_entity_poly.pdbx_strand_id
1 'polypeptide(L)'
;MVSIHALLTFEQLREKCLRHLQEVTAICVGGFTNPDPDFLNNEFLIIYQDLRSQKIACNYQDLVNAFWSAVFEMEHKQKLLPNSLVVLDDRLCRIIKFSPKHPVQIEYRVFTKYGNGKLESTKYSTILNQPIQRVLLIDPLTKIYDS
;
A
#
# COMPACT_ATOMS: atom_id res chain seq x y z
N MET A 1 -28.67 2.51 21.67
CA MET A 1 -27.91 3.34 20.72
C MET A 1 -26.90 2.44 20.01
N VAL A 2 -27.09 2.18 18.72
CA VAL A 2 -26.09 1.46 17.91
C VAL A 2 -24.99 2.47 17.61
N SER A 3 -23.82 2.31 18.25
CA SER A 3 -22.63 3.05 17.83
C SER A 3 -22.27 2.53 16.44
N ILE A 4 -22.54 3.34 15.42
CA ILE A 4 -22.04 3.08 14.07
C ILE A 4 -20.54 3.30 14.16
N HIS A 5 -19.77 2.25 14.43
CA HIS A 5 -18.32 2.30 14.35
C HIS A 5 -17.96 2.60 12.89
N ALA A 6 -17.61 3.85 12.61
CA ALA A 6 -17.20 4.28 11.29
C ALA A 6 -16.01 3.43 10.83
N LEU A 7 -16.18 2.74 9.69
CA LEU A 7 -15.11 1.99 9.04
C LEU A 7 -14.00 2.97 8.65
N LEU A 8 -12.76 2.70 9.08
CA LEU A 8 -11.65 3.55 8.68
C LEU A 8 -11.43 3.47 7.17
N THR A 9 -11.21 4.63 6.54
CA THR A 9 -10.80 4.73 5.14
C THR A 9 -9.35 4.26 4.97
N PHE A 10 -8.98 3.91 3.73
CA PHE A 10 -7.60 3.55 3.40
C PHE A 10 -6.58 4.61 3.85
N GLU A 11 -6.83 5.90 3.59
CA GLU A 11 -5.88 6.96 3.94
C GLU A 11 -5.73 7.08 5.47
N GLN A 12 -6.82 6.97 6.23
CA GLN A 12 -6.77 6.96 7.69
C GLN A 12 -5.99 5.75 8.24
N LEU A 13 -6.15 4.56 7.64
CA LEU A 13 -5.37 3.38 8.01
C LEU A 13 -3.88 3.60 7.69
N ARG A 14 -3.58 4.16 6.51
CA ARG A 14 -2.20 4.41 6.07
C ARG A 14 -1.50 5.43 6.95
N GLU A 15 -2.16 6.54 7.28
CA GLU A 15 -1.62 7.55 8.19
C GLU A 15 -1.30 6.97 9.58
N LYS A 16 -2.18 6.12 10.11
CA LYS A 16 -1.94 5.40 11.37
C LYS A 16 -0.71 4.49 11.28
N CYS A 17 -0.62 3.68 10.21
CA CYS A 17 0.53 2.78 10.01
C CYS A 17 1.84 3.57 9.84
N LEU A 18 1.82 4.64 9.04
CA LEU A 18 3.00 5.47 8.78
C LEU A 18 3.51 6.13 10.06
N ARG A 19 2.62 6.71 10.87
CA ARG A 19 3.00 7.32 12.15
C ARG A 19 3.62 6.31 13.10
N HIS A 20 2.97 5.15 13.24
CA HIS A 20 3.49 4.06 14.07
C HIS A 20 4.90 3.64 13.64
N LEU A 21 5.12 3.39 12.35
CA LEU A 21 6.43 3.02 11.81
C LEU A 21 7.46 4.15 12.00
N GLN A 22 7.08 5.42 11.82
CA GLN A 22 7.97 6.56 12.06
C GLN A 22 8.41 6.66 13.53
N GLU A 23 7.49 6.45 14.47
CA GLU A 23 7.79 6.47 15.91
C GLU A 23 8.73 5.33 16.30
N VAL A 24 8.46 4.10 15.85
CA VAL A 24 9.32 2.94 16.14
C VAL A 24 10.71 3.13 15.55
N THR A 25 10.80 3.66 14.33
CA THR A 25 12.08 3.82 13.60
C THR A 25 12.89 5.03 14.04
N ALA A 26 12.26 6.07 14.58
CA ALA A 26 12.96 7.22 15.16
C ALA A 26 13.90 6.84 16.31
N ILE A 27 13.64 5.69 16.96
CA ILE A 27 14.42 5.16 18.07
C ILE A 27 15.58 4.28 17.54
N CYS A 28 15.55 3.85 16.27
CA CYS A 28 16.55 2.97 15.67
C CYS A 28 17.74 3.75 15.09
N VAL A 29 18.96 3.39 15.51
CA VAL A 29 20.19 3.93 14.92
C VAL A 29 20.39 3.31 13.53
N GLY A 30 20.27 4.12 12.47
CA GLY A 30 20.47 3.67 11.07
C GLY A 30 19.28 3.89 10.14
N GLY A 31 18.15 4.38 10.65
CA GLY A 31 16.96 4.66 9.85
C GLY A 31 16.19 3.40 9.41
N PHE A 32 15.32 3.55 8.41
CA PHE A 32 14.44 2.47 7.91
C PHE A 32 14.87 2.06 6.49
N THR A 33 15.90 1.22 6.40
CA THR A 33 16.38 0.66 5.13
C THR A 33 16.46 -0.86 5.27
N ASN A 34 15.81 -1.61 4.36
CA ASN A 34 15.73 -3.07 4.39
C ASN A 34 15.34 -3.63 5.78
N PRO A 35 14.16 -3.27 6.31
CA PRO A 35 13.70 -3.72 7.62
C PRO A 35 13.60 -5.26 7.69
N ASP A 36 13.87 -5.80 8.87
CA ASP A 36 13.74 -7.24 9.14
C ASP A 36 12.30 -7.73 8.87
N PRO A 37 12.10 -8.77 8.04
CA PRO A 37 10.78 -9.36 7.77
C PRO A 37 9.98 -9.72 9.03
N ASP A 38 10.65 -10.29 10.04
CA ASP A 38 9.98 -10.76 11.25
C ASP A 38 9.54 -9.57 12.10
N PHE A 39 10.39 -8.55 12.23
CA PHE A 39 10.02 -7.26 12.79
C PHE A 39 8.77 -6.66 12.11
N LEU A 40 8.73 -6.55 10.78
CA LEU A 40 7.58 -5.97 10.08
C LEU A 40 6.29 -6.76 10.29
N ASN A 41 6.39 -8.09 10.33
CA ASN A 41 5.23 -8.93 10.60
C ASN A 41 4.72 -8.72 12.03
N ASN A 42 5.62 -8.59 13.01
CA ASN A 42 5.26 -8.28 14.40
C ASN A 42 4.58 -6.91 14.51
N GLU A 43 5.13 -5.87 13.87
CA GLU A 43 4.52 -4.53 13.87
C GLU A 43 3.13 -4.52 13.23
N PHE A 44 2.95 -5.24 12.11
CA PHE A 44 1.63 -5.40 11.50
C PHE A 44 0.64 -6.06 12.46
N LEU A 45 1.06 -7.12 13.15
CA LEU A 45 0.21 -7.83 14.11
C LEU A 45 -0.16 -6.95 15.32
N ILE A 46 0.77 -6.14 15.82
CA ILE A 46 0.52 -5.17 16.89
C ILE A 46 -0.56 -4.18 16.46
N ILE A 47 -0.40 -3.54 15.30
CA ILE A 47 -1.37 -2.58 14.76
C ILE A 47 -2.75 -3.25 14.60
N TYR A 48 -2.80 -4.46 14.04
CA TYR A 48 -4.05 -5.19 13.86
C TYR A 48 -4.74 -5.52 15.19
N GLN A 49 -3.97 -5.96 16.20
CA GLN A 49 -4.48 -6.25 17.54
C GLN A 49 -4.97 -4.99 18.25
N ASP A 50 -4.27 -3.86 18.10
CA ASP A 50 -4.65 -2.58 18.69
C ASP A 50 -5.94 -2.01 18.10
N LEU A 51 -6.10 -2.09 16.77
CA LEU A 51 -7.36 -1.69 16.13
C LEU A 51 -8.52 -2.57 16.63
N ARG A 52 -8.28 -3.87 16.79
CA ARG A 52 -9.28 -4.82 17.28
C ARG A 52 -9.62 -4.57 18.76
N SER A 53 -8.64 -4.30 19.61
CA SER A 53 -8.84 -4.05 21.05
C SER A 53 -9.65 -2.76 21.27
N GLN A 54 -9.43 -1.75 20.43
CA GLN A 54 -10.17 -0.49 20.40
C GLN A 54 -11.56 -0.60 19.72
N LYS A 55 -11.95 -1.80 19.24
CA LYS A 55 -13.19 -2.05 18.50
C LYS A 55 -13.34 -1.17 17.25
N ILE A 56 -12.23 -0.84 16.60
CA ILE A 56 -12.22 -0.07 15.36
C ILE A 56 -12.44 -1.02 14.19
N ALA A 57 -13.52 -0.81 13.44
CA ALA A 57 -13.78 -1.59 12.23
C ALA A 57 -12.81 -1.18 11.11
N CYS A 58 -12.16 -2.16 10.48
CA CYS A 58 -11.36 -1.98 9.27
C CYS A 58 -11.45 -3.22 8.37
N ASN A 59 -11.29 -3.02 7.05
CA ASN A 59 -11.13 -4.12 6.12
C ASN A 59 -9.68 -4.64 6.20
N TYR A 60 -9.49 -5.95 6.37
CA TYR A 60 -8.16 -6.56 6.49
C TYR A 60 -7.26 -6.27 5.28
N GLN A 61 -7.79 -6.34 4.07
CA GLN A 61 -7.01 -6.08 2.86
C GLN A 61 -6.64 -4.60 2.73
N ASP A 62 -7.51 -3.69 3.19
CA ASP A 62 -7.18 -2.25 3.24
C ASP A 62 -6.09 -1.96 4.27
N LEU A 63 -6.10 -2.65 5.42
CA LEU A 63 -5.03 -2.56 6.39
C LEU A 63 -3.70 -3.10 5.84
N VAL A 64 -3.71 -4.26 5.18
CA VAL A 64 -2.52 -4.81 4.51
C VAL A 64 -1.98 -3.81 3.48
N ASN A 65 -2.86 -3.27 2.63
CA ASN A 65 -2.50 -2.28 1.64
C ASN A 65 -1.91 -1.00 2.27
N ALA A 66 -2.53 -0.51 3.34
CA ALA A 66 -2.12 0.69 4.06
C ALA A 66 -0.74 0.51 4.72
N PHE A 67 -0.54 -0.64 5.39
CA PHE A 67 0.71 -0.97 6.05
C PHE A 67 1.87 -1.06 5.06
N TRP A 68 1.72 -1.84 3.99
CA TRP A 68 2.79 -2.01 3.01
C TRP A 68 3.03 -0.77 2.14
N SER A 69 2.01 0.08 1.94
CA SER A 69 2.19 1.40 1.35
C SER A 69 3.09 2.29 2.22
N ALA A 70 2.90 2.26 3.55
CA ALA A 70 3.72 3.01 4.50
C ALA A 70 5.15 2.46 4.60
N VAL A 71 5.33 1.14 4.65
CA VAL A 71 6.66 0.50 4.62
C VAL A 71 7.42 0.91 3.36
N PHE A 72 6.77 0.82 2.19
CA PHE A 72 7.38 1.17 0.91
C PHE A 72 7.82 2.64 0.87
N GLU A 73 7.02 3.56 1.38
CA GLU A 73 7.37 4.98 1.46
C GLU A 73 8.53 5.25 2.42
N MET A 74 8.55 4.57 3.56
CA MET A 74 9.64 4.72 4.52
C MET A 74 10.98 4.26 3.92
N GLU A 75 10.97 3.16 3.16
CA GLU A 75 12.16 2.57 2.54
C GLU A 75 12.61 3.32 1.28
N HIS A 76 11.68 3.67 0.37
CA HIS A 76 12.01 4.23 -0.95
C HIS A 76 11.72 5.73 -1.09
N LYS A 77 11.19 6.38 -0.06
CA LYS A 77 10.77 7.80 -0.07
C LYS A 77 9.75 8.12 -1.16
N GLN A 78 8.97 7.12 -1.56
CA GLN A 78 7.93 7.22 -2.59
C GLN A 78 6.61 6.65 -2.08
N LYS A 79 5.52 7.40 -2.23
CA LYS A 79 4.17 6.92 -1.91
C LYS A 79 3.68 6.00 -3.02
N LEU A 80 3.41 4.73 -2.70
CA LEU A 80 2.79 3.78 -3.63
C LEU A 80 1.43 3.36 -3.09
N LEU A 81 0.37 3.65 -3.84
CA LEU A 81 -1.00 3.36 -3.42
C LEU A 81 -1.58 2.16 -4.17
N PRO A 82 -2.53 1.43 -3.54
CA PRO A 82 -3.43 0.55 -4.29
C PRO A 82 -4.10 1.33 -5.42
N ASN A 83 -4.37 0.67 -6.54
CA ASN A 83 -4.95 1.26 -7.76
C ASN A 83 -4.10 2.32 -8.47
N SER A 84 -2.89 2.63 -7.99
CA SER A 84 -1.96 3.53 -8.69
C SER A 84 -1.63 3.00 -10.08
N LEU A 85 -1.60 3.90 -11.07
CA LEU A 85 -0.99 3.61 -12.35
C LEU A 85 0.52 3.82 -12.25
N VAL A 86 1.29 2.81 -12.62
CA VAL A 86 2.74 2.80 -12.54
C VAL A 86 3.34 2.27 -13.84
N VAL A 87 4.59 2.62 -14.12
CA VAL A 87 5.37 1.99 -15.19
C VAL A 87 6.34 0.99 -14.57
N LEU A 88 6.21 -0.29 -14.92
CA LEU A 88 7.09 -1.39 -14.50
C LEU A 88 7.61 -2.10 -15.75
N ASP A 89 8.93 -2.21 -15.89
CA ASP A 89 9.58 -2.78 -17.08
C ASP A 89 9.03 -2.20 -18.41
N ASP A 90 8.95 -0.87 -18.51
CA ASP A 90 8.38 -0.15 -19.66
C ASP A 90 6.90 -0.47 -19.99
N ARG A 91 6.18 -1.11 -19.07
CA ARG A 91 4.76 -1.45 -19.24
C ARG A 91 3.88 -0.62 -18.30
N LEU A 92 2.78 -0.10 -18.84
CA LEU A 92 1.76 0.56 -18.03
C LEU A 92 1.00 -0.48 -17.21
N CYS A 93 1.07 -0.32 -15.90
CA CYS A 93 0.53 -1.24 -14.91
C CYS A 93 -0.41 -0.52 -13.96
N ARG A 94 -1.43 -1.21 -13.42
CA ARG A 94 -2.19 -0.78 -12.25
C ARG A 94 -1.90 -1.69 -11.08
N ILE A 95 -1.44 -1.13 -9.97
CA ILE A 95 -1.29 -1.86 -8.71
C ILE A 95 -2.69 -2.26 -8.25
N ILE A 96 -2.92 -3.54 -7.97
CA ILE A 96 -4.20 -4.03 -7.45
C ILE A 96 -4.15 -4.03 -5.93
N LYS A 97 -3.15 -4.69 -5.36
CA LYS A 97 -2.98 -4.81 -3.92
C LYS A 97 -1.56 -5.20 -3.56
N PHE A 98 -1.24 -5.00 -2.29
CA PHE A 98 -0.06 -5.54 -1.65
C PHE A 98 -0.39 -6.89 -1.03
N SER A 99 0.61 -7.76 -1.03
CA SER A 99 0.57 -9.04 -0.31
C SER A 99 1.30 -8.88 1.02
N PRO A 100 0.90 -9.61 2.08
CA PRO A 100 1.45 -9.48 3.42
C PRO A 100 2.89 -10.01 3.58
N LYS A 101 3.57 -10.35 2.49
CA LYS A 101 4.88 -11.00 2.49
C LYS A 101 5.99 -9.99 2.23
N HIS A 102 7.10 -10.14 2.95
CA HIS A 102 8.36 -9.45 2.69
C HIS A 102 9.31 -10.33 1.87
N PRO A 103 10.10 -9.78 0.92
CA PRO A 103 10.02 -8.41 0.41
C PRO A 103 8.67 -8.13 -0.25
N VAL A 104 8.26 -6.85 -0.27
CA VAL A 104 6.91 -6.43 -0.68
C VAL A 104 6.53 -7.05 -2.01
N GLN A 105 5.51 -7.90 -1.99
CA GLN A 105 4.91 -8.45 -3.20
C GLN A 105 3.69 -7.63 -3.60
N ILE A 106 3.66 -7.19 -4.85
CA ILE A 106 2.52 -6.48 -5.44
C ILE A 106 1.84 -7.37 -6.46
N GLU A 107 0.51 -7.40 -6.41
CA GLU A 107 -0.30 -7.86 -7.53
C GLU A 107 -0.63 -6.65 -8.41
N TYR A 108 -0.43 -6.78 -9.72
CA TYR A 108 -0.67 -5.69 -10.66
C TYR A 108 -1.29 -6.21 -11.96
N ARG A 109 -1.88 -5.28 -12.71
CA ARG A 109 -2.49 -5.53 -14.01
C ARG A 109 -1.73 -4.75 -15.08
N VAL A 110 -1.17 -5.45 -16.06
CA VAL A 110 -0.54 -4.84 -17.24
C VAL A 110 -1.62 -4.52 -18.26
N PHE A 111 -1.58 -3.33 -18.86
CA PHE A 111 -2.48 -2.95 -19.96
C PHE A 111 -1.75 -3.02 -21.30
N THR A 112 -2.29 -3.81 -22.22
CA THR A 112 -1.75 -3.96 -23.57
C THR A 112 -2.76 -3.45 -24.59
N LYS A 113 -2.35 -2.48 -25.41
CA LYS A 113 -3.16 -1.97 -26.52
C LYS A 113 -2.82 -2.75 -27.79
N TYR A 114 -3.84 -3.26 -28.46
CA TYR A 114 -3.70 -3.87 -29.78
C TYR A 114 -4.04 -2.87 -30.89
N GLY A 115 -3.53 -3.12 -32.09
CA GLY A 115 -3.72 -2.25 -33.26
C GLY A 115 -5.19 -2.04 -33.67
N ASN A 116 -6.12 -2.88 -33.19
CA ASN A 116 -7.56 -2.75 -33.40
C ASN A 116 -8.27 -1.88 -32.34
N GLY A 117 -7.52 -1.19 -31.46
CA GLY A 117 -8.08 -0.36 -30.40
C GLY A 117 -8.55 -1.13 -29.16
N LYS A 118 -8.46 -2.47 -29.15
CA LYS A 118 -8.76 -3.27 -27.97
C LYS A 118 -7.68 -3.08 -26.91
N LEU A 119 -8.11 -2.81 -25.68
CA LEU A 119 -7.26 -2.84 -24.50
C LEU A 119 -7.51 -4.15 -23.76
N GLU A 120 -6.49 -4.98 -23.64
CA GLU A 120 -6.55 -6.16 -22.78
C GLU A 120 -5.72 -5.93 -21.53
N SER A 121 -6.03 -6.72 -20.51
CA SER A 121 -5.34 -6.62 -19.25
C SER A 121 -5.03 -7.98 -18.67
N THR A 122 -3.77 -8.21 -18.30
CA THR A 122 -3.30 -9.47 -17.72
C THR A 122 -2.80 -9.21 -16.30
N LYS A 123 -3.15 -10.10 -15.38
CA LYS A 123 -2.75 -10.01 -13.97
C LYS A 123 -1.41 -10.70 -13.75
N TYR A 124 -0.52 -10.05 -13.01
CA TYR A 124 0.78 -10.55 -12.62
C TYR A 124 1.03 -10.30 -11.13
N SER A 125 2.08 -10.93 -10.60
CA SER A 125 2.61 -10.68 -9.27
C SER A 125 4.13 -10.59 -9.35
N THR A 126 4.73 -9.66 -8.61
CA THR A 126 6.19 -9.56 -8.49
C THR A 126 6.58 -9.06 -7.12
N ILE A 127 7.81 -9.38 -6.72
CA ILE A 127 8.49 -8.64 -5.67
C ILE A 127 8.84 -7.27 -6.24
N LEU A 128 8.49 -6.22 -5.52
CA LEU A 128 8.86 -4.86 -5.88
C LEU A 128 10.26 -4.58 -5.34
N ASN A 129 11.26 -4.80 -6.18
CA ASN A 129 12.69 -4.69 -5.85
C ASN A 129 13.39 -3.51 -6.54
N GLN A 130 12.66 -2.72 -7.34
CA GLN A 130 13.20 -1.62 -8.13
C GLN A 130 12.47 -0.31 -7.85
N PRO A 131 13.16 0.84 -7.98
CA PRO A 131 12.50 2.15 -7.91
C PRO A 131 11.47 2.25 -9.03
N ILE A 132 10.22 2.54 -8.67
CA ILE A 132 9.16 2.75 -9.65
C ILE A 132 9.50 4.02 -10.42
N GLN A 133 9.78 3.87 -11.71
CA GLN A 133 10.29 4.95 -12.55
C GLN A 133 9.29 6.12 -12.65
N ARG A 134 7.98 5.82 -12.63
CA ARG A 134 6.90 6.80 -12.54
C ARG A 134 5.70 6.22 -11.81
N VAL A 135 5.25 6.92 -10.77
CA VAL A 135 3.96 6.70 -10.11
C VAL A 135 3.03 7.84 -10.54
N LEU A 136 1.94 7.53 -11.22
CA LEU A 136 0.82 8.46 -11.29
C LEU A 136 0.12 8.39 -9.94
N LEU A 137 0.49 9.30 -9.05
CA LEU A 137 -0.02 9.41 -7.66
C LEU A 137 -1.52 9.74 -7.60
N ILE A 138 -2.13 10.06 -8.73
CA ILE A 138 -3.54 10.39 -8.86
C ILE A 138 -4.25 9.12 -9.30
N ASP A 139 -5.11 8.57 -8.44
CA ASP A 139 -6.13 7.64 -8.89
C ASP A 139 -7.08 8.41 -9.82
N PRO A 140 -7.11 8.10 -11.14
CA PRO A 140 -7.95 8.81 -12.08
C PRO A 140 -9.45 8.61 -11.83
N LEU A 141 -9.82 7.72 -10.90
CA LEU A 141 -11.20 7.44 -10.48
C LEU A 141 -11.54 8.03 -9.12
N THR A 142 -10.59 8.65 -8.41
CA THR A 142 -10.90 9.34 -7.16
C THR A 142 -11.76 10.55 -7.51
N LYS A 143 -13.01 10.53 -7.03
CA LYS A 143 -13.89 11.69 -7.14
C LYS A 143 -13.20 12.87 -6.48
N ILE A 144 -12.86 13.87 -7.28
CA ILE A 144 -12.53 15.20 -6.76
C ILE A 144 -13.84 15.72 -6.20
N TYR A 145 -13.95 15.73 -4.87
CA TYR A 145 -14.99 16.52 -4.22
C TYR A 145 -14.45 17.94 -4.17
N ASP A 146 -14.91 18.78 -5.09
CA ASP A 146 -14.67 20.22 -5.00
C ASP A 146 -15.23 20.70 -3.65
N SER A 147 -14.35 21.38 -2.90
CA SER A 147 -14.63 21.96 -1.58
C SER A 147 -15.51 23.19 -1.69
#